data_AF-A0A535P7E3-F1
#
_entry.id   AF-A0A535P7E3-F1
#
_cell.length_a   1.000
_cell.length_b   1.000
_cell.length_c   1.000
_cell.angle_alpha   90.00
_cell.angle_beta   90.00
_cell.angle_gamma   90.00
#
_symmetry.space_group_name_H-M   'P 1'
#
loop_
_entity.id
_entity.type
_entity.pdbx_description
1 polymer ?
#
loop_
_entity_poly.entity_id
_entity_poly.type
_entity_poly.pdbx_seq_one_letter_code
_entity_poly.pdbx_strand_id
1 'polypeptide(L)' 'MSDNDHPTAGSPDELRRRFQILERVAIFFTLPDNILHALARRLASASAARGSVIVHQGDPGDTMFIVE' A
#
# COMPACT_ATOMS: atom_id res chain seq x y z
N MET A 1 -16.14 16.75 -3.08
CA MET A 1 -16.52 15.67 -4.00
C MET A 1 -15.28 15.39 -4.83
N SER A 2 -14.41 14.54 -4.31
CA SER A 2 -13.18 14.15 -5.00
C SER A 2 -13.31 12.67 -5.31
N ASP A 3 -13.36 12.40 -6.61
CA ASP A 3 -13.34 11.10 -7.24
C ASP A 3 -12.28 10.20 -6.59
N ASN A 4 -12.73 9.18 -5.86
CA ASN A 4 -11.92 8.01 -5.57
C ASN A 4 -11.85 7.22 -6.88
N ASP A 5 -10.93 7.61 -7.76
CA ASP A 5 -10.58 6.86 -8.95
C ASP A 5 -10.11 5.46 -8.49
N HIS A 6 -10.97 4.46 -8.73
CA HIS A 6 -10.66 3.06 -8.52
C HIS A 6 -10.16 2.48 -9.86
N PRO A 7 -8.85 2.36 -10.09
CA PRO A 7 -8.34 1.46 -11.10
C PRO A 7 -8.26 0.05 -10.51
N THR A 8 -9.33 -0.69 -10.76
CA THR A 8 -9.39 -2.15 -10.74
C THR A 8 -8.20 -2.69 -11.56
N ALA A 9 -7.28 -3.41 -10.90
CA ALA A 9 -6.07 -4.03 -11.46
C ALA A 9 -5.04 -3.05 -12.09
N GLY A 10 -4.01 -2.69 -11.32
CA GLY A 10 -2.81 -2.04 -11.87
C GLY A 10 -2.15 -2.88 -12.97
N SER A 11 -1.29 -2.26 -13.78
CA SER A 11 -0.55 -2.98 -14.82
C SER A 11 0.24 -4.17 -14.23
N PRO A 12 0.56 -5.20 -15.02
CA PRO A 12 1.35 -6.34 -14.53
C PRO A 12 2.65 -5.91 -13.85
N ASP A 13 3.30 -4.87 -14.36
CA ASP A 13 4.52 -4.30 -13.79
C ASP A 13 4.29 -3.63 -12.43
N GLU A 14 3.18 -2.90 -12.29
CA GLU A 14 2.79 -2.26 -11.03
C GLU A 14 2.45 -3.31 -9.96
N LEU A 15 1.73 -4.37 -10.32
CA LEU A 15 1.45 -5.48 -9.40
C LEU A 15 2.74 -6.19 -8.95
N ARG A 16 3.69 -6.37 -9.87
CA ARG A 16 5.01 -6.94 -9.55
C ARG A 16 5.78 -6.03 -8.59
N ARG A 17 5.79 -4.72 -8.83
CA ARG A 17 6.42 -3.72 -7.95
C ARG A 17 5.81 -3.74 -6.55
N ARG A 18 4.48 -3.73 -6.45
CA ARG A 18 3.75 -3.81 -5.16
C ARG A 18 4.09 -5.09 -4.40
N PHE A 19 4.20 -6.22 -5.08
CA PHE A 19 4.62 -7.48 -4.47
C PHE A 19 6.04 -7.39 -3.90
N GLN A 20 7.01 -6.88 -4.68
CA GLN A 20 8.40 -6.71 -4.24
C GLN A 20 8.55 -5.77 -3.04
N ILE A 21 7.70 -4.76 -2.92
CA ILE A 21 7.66 -3.89 -1.73
C ILE A 21 7.24 -4.72 -0.52
N LEU A 22 6.15 -5.49 -0.63
CA LEU A 22 5.61 -6.29 0.46
C LEU A 22 6.59 -7.39 0.93
N GLU A 23 7.35 -8.01 0.03
CA GLU A 23 8.41 -8.97 0.39
C GLU A 23 9.50 -8.38 1.30
N ARG A 24 9.74 -7.07 1.23
CA ARG A 24 10.79 -6.38 1.99
C ARG A 24 10.29 -5.87 3.35
N VAL A 25 8.98 -5.90 3.59
CA VAL A 25 8.38 -5.41 4.83
C VAL A 25 8.44 -6.51 5.90
N ALA A 26 9.24 -6.30 6.93
CA ALA A 26 9.57 -7.32 7.93
C ALA A 26 8.34 -7.95 8.62
N ILE A 27 7.30 -7.16 8.89
CA ILE A 27 6.06 -7.66 9.54
C ILE A 27 5.27 -8.64 8.66
N PHE A 28 5.58 -8.73 7.36
CA PHE A 28 4.95 -9.66 6.42
C PHE A 28 5.79 -10.90 6.14
N PHE A 29 6.97 -11.06 6.75
CA PHE A 29 7.90 -12.16 6.46
C PHE A 29 7.30 -13.56 6.62
N THR A 30 6.34 -13.74 7.52
CA THR A 30 5.68 -15.03 7.76
C THR A 30 4.45 -15.28 6.89
N LEU A 31 4.07 -14.30 6.05
CA LEU A 31 2.90 -14.43 5.18
C LEU A 31 3.27 -15.20 3.90
N PRO A 32 2.47 -16.17 3.48
CA PRO A 32 2.73 -16.90 2.24
C PRO A 32 2.43 -16.02 1.02
N ASP A 33 3.07 -16.34 -0.12
CA ASP A 33 3.03 -15.56 -1.36
C ASP A 33 1.61 -15.26 -1.86
N ASN A 34 0.66 -16.20 -1.69
CA ASN A 34 -0.73 -15.98 -2.10
C ASN A 34 -1.41 -14.85 -1.31
N ILE A 35 -1.02 -14.66 -0.04
CA ILE A 35 -1.48 -13.55 0.80
C ILE A 35 -0.79 -12.26 0.39
N LEU A 36 0.53 -12.28 0.13
CA LEU A 36 1.26 -11.11 -0.39
C LEU A 36 0.70 -10.66 -1.74
N HIS A 37 0.33 -11.57 -2.64
CA HIS A 37 -0.36 -11.26 -3.89
C HIS A 37 -1.74 -10.64 -3.65
N ALA A 38 -2.49 -11.12 -2.64
CA ALA A 38 -3.77 -10.53 -2.27
C ALA A 38 -3.61 -9.10 -1.71
N LEU A 39 -2.56 -8.87 -0.92
CA LEU A 39 -2.19 -7.54 -0.43
C LEU A 39 -1.72 -6.64 -1.56
N ALA A 40 -0.90 -7.12 -2.50
CA ALA A 40 -0.40 -6.34 -3.64
C ALA A 40 -1.55 -5.80 -4.52
N ARG A 41 -2.61 -6.59 -4.70
CA ARG A 41 -3.83 -6.15 -5.42
C ARG A 41 -4.62 -5.08 -4.68
N ARG A 42 -4.48 -4.99 -3.35
CA ARG A 42 -5.20 -4.03 -2.48
C ARG A 42 -4.34 -2.82 -2.10
N LEU A 43 -3.01 -2.94 -2.17
CA LEU A 43 -2.08 -1.86 -1.91
C LEU A 43 -2.31 -0.75 -2.92
N ALA A 44 -2.52 0.46 -2.43
CA ALA A 44 -2.77 1.65 -3.24
C ALA A 44 -1.62 2.64 -3.08
N SER A 45 -1.28 3.33 -4.17
CA SER A 45 -0.28 4.39 -4.16
C SER A 45 -0.82 5.60 -3.40
N ALA A 46 -0.02 6.14 -2.49
CA ALA A 46 -0.32 7.37 -1.78
C ALA A 46 0.85 8.34 -1.95
N SER A 47 0.57 9.59 -2.32
CA SER A 47 1.58 10.64 -2.47
C SER A 47 1.34 11.74 -1.44
N ALA A 48 2.42 12.20 -0.81
CA ALA A 48 2.39 13.24 0.20
C ALA A 48 3.35 14.38 -0.22
N ALA A 49 2.86 15.63 -0.20
CA ALA A 49 3.70 16.78 -0.48
C ALA A 49 4.71 17.02 0.65
N ARG A 50 5.83 17.69 0.36
CA ARG A 50 6.80 18.08 1.39
C ARG A 50 6.11 18.90 2.48
N GLY A 51 6.29 18.50 3.73
CA GLY A 51 5.70 19.16 4.90
C GLY A 51 4.25 18.78 5.20
N SER A 52 3.66 17.85 4.43
CA SER A 52 2.33 17.32 4.75
C SER A 52 2.37 16.34 5.92
N VAL A 53 1.28 16.34 6.69
CA VAL A 53 1.04 15.38 7.78
C VAL A 53 0.23 14.22 7.21
N ILE A 54 0.73 12.99 7.35
CA ILE A 54 0.09 11.77 6.82
C ILE A 54 -0.84 11.13 7.86
N VAL A 55 -0.48 11.22 9.14
CA VAL A 55 -1.24 10.66 10.27
C VAL A 55 -1.25 11.66 11.43
N HIS A 56 -2.39 11.82 12.11
CA HIS A 56 -2.48 12.62 13.33
C HIS A 56 -2.56 11.75 14.57
N GLN A 57 -1.95 12.22 15.66
CA GLN A 57 -2.04 11.53 16.94
C GLN A 57 -3.49 11.55 17.45
N GLY A 58 -3.97 10.37 17.85
CA GLY A 58 -5.35 10.19 18.32
C GLY A 58 -6.31 9.74 17.24
N ASP A 59 -5.90 9.76 15.96
CA ASP A 59 -6.70 9.19 14.88
C ASP A 59 -6.79 7.66 15.02
N PRO A 60 -7.93 7.05 14.66
CA PRO A 60 -8.04 5.60 14.53
C PRO A 60 -6.98 5.04 13.57
N GLY A 61 -6.21 4.05 14.03
CA GLY A 61 -5.20 3.37 13.22
C GLY A 61 -5.81 2.27 12.35
N ASP A 62 -6.54 2.64 11.29
CA ASP A 62 -7.16 1.70 10.35
C ASP A 62 -6.33 1.42 9.09
N THR A 63 -5.28 2.23 8.87
CA THR A 63 -4.48 2.24 7.64
C THR A 63 -2.99 2.10 7.97
N MET A 64 -2.30 1.26 7.18
CA MET A 64 -0.85 1.11 7.22
C MET A 64 -0.24 1.71 5.96
N PHE A 65 0.81 2.51 6.14
CA PHE A 65 1.60 3.06 5.05
C PHE A 65 2.97 2.39 5.00
N ILE A 66 3.46 2.16 3.78
CA ILE A 66 4.81 1.66 3.50
C ILE A 66 5.54 2.78 2.77
N VAL A 67 6.72 3.16 3.26
CA VAL A 67 7.58 4.14 2.60
C VAL A 67 8.55 3.37 1.72
N GLU A 68 8.58 3.70 0.43
CA GLU A 68 9.45 3.10 -0.59
C GLU A 68 10.53 4.04 -1.11
#